data_AF-A0A9Q6LM99-F1
#
_entry.id   AF-A0A9Q6LM99-F1
#
_cell.length_a   1.000
_cell.length_b   1.000
_cell.length_c   1.000
_cell.angle_alpha   90.00
_cell.angle_beta   90.00
_cell.angle_gamma   90.00
#
_symmetry.space_group_name_H-M   'P 1'
#
loop_
_entity.id
_entity.type
_entity.pdbx_description
1 polymer ?
#
loop_
_entity_poly.entity_id
_entity_poly.type
_entity_poly.pdbx_seq_one_letter_code
_entity_poly.pdbx_strand_id
1 'polypeptide(L)'
;MQNTYRGSDAYVIQALKSHKIRFLIDAKPAIAHNKVIIVDDNMVITGSFNFTYSAQKRNAENVLIIKDKKLAGLYIKNYNKRQGVSYLAENYCRYHHCGK
;
A
#
# COMPACT_ATOMS: atom_id res chain seq x y z
N MET A 1 -7.03 -26.88 -6.26
CA MET A 1 -8.13 -25.91 -6.07
C MET A 1 -7.51 -24.52 -5.94
N GLN A 2 -7.79 -23.61 -6.87
CA GLN A 2 -7.13 -22.31 -6.94
C GLN A 2 -7.68 -21.38 -5.85
N ASN A 3 -6.79 -20.79 -5.02
CA ASN A 3 -7.11 -19.70 -4.10
C ASN A 3 -7.48 -18.46 -4.93
N THR A 4 -8.75 -18.31 -5.31
CA THR A 4 -9.20 -17.17 -6.12
C THR A 4 -9.48 -15.97 -5.22
N TYR A 5 -8.63 -14.93 -5.32
CA TYR A 5 -8.91 -13.61 -4.76
C TYR A 5 -10.23 -13.07 -5.36
N ARG A 6 -11.10 -12.47 -4.55
CA ARG A 6 -12.37 -11.87 -5.01
C ARG A 6 -12.38 -10.36 -4.69
N GLY A 7 -13.11 -9.57 -5.49
CA GLY A 7 -13.26 -8.12 -5.29
C GLY A 7 -12.23 -7.26 -6.03
N SER A 8 -12.27 -5.94 -5.80
CA SER A 8 -11.39 -4.93 -6.44
C SER A 8 -9.91 -5.22 -6.27
N ASP A 9 -9.55 -5.87 -5.16
CA ASP A 9 -8.16 -6.06 -4.75
C ASP A 9 -7.52 -7.27 -5.44
N ALA A 10 -8.34 -8.16 -6.01
CA ALA A 10 -7.88 -9.40 -6.65
C ALA A 10 -6.92 -9.13 -7.82
N TYR A 11 -7.26 -8.13 -8.65
CA TYR A 11 -6.42 -7.73 -9.77
C TYR A 11 -5.06 -7.21 -9.30
N VAL A 12 -5.04 -6.33 -8.30
CA VAL A 12 -3.81 -5.74 -7.76
C VAL A 12 -2.93 -6.82 -7.13
N ILE A 13 -3.51 -7.69 -6.31
CA ILE A 13 -2.80 -8.82 -5.69
C ILE A 13 -2.18 -9.73 -6.75
N GLN A 14 -2.96 -10.08 -7.79
CA GLN A 14 -2.46 -10.94 -8.87
C GLN A 14 -1.33 -10.27 -9.65
N ALA A 15 -1.48 -8.98 -9.97
CA ALA A 15 -0.47 -8.21 -10.69
C ALA A 15 0.85 -8.12 -9.91
N LEU A 16 0.80 -7.81 -8.61
CA LEU A 16 2.01 -7.76 -7.77
C LEU A 16 2.68 -9.14 -7.66
N LYS A 17 1.89 -10.20 -7.52
CA LYS A 17 2.40 -11.58 -7.45
C LYS A 17 3.06 -12.04 -8.75
N SER A 18 2.43 -11.81 -9.90
CA SER A 18 2.98 -12.24 -11.20
C SER A 18 4.30 -11.57 -11.52
N HIS A 19 4.52 -10.35 -11.01
CA HIS A 19 5.76 -9.59 -11.16
C HIS A 19 6.75 -9.78 -10.00
N LYS A 20 6.48 -10.72 -9.08
CA LYS A 20 7.34 -11.03 -7.93
C LYS A 20 7.63 -9.81 -7.03
N ILE A 21 6.68 -8.86 -6.97
CA ILE A 21 6.78 -7.71 -6.10
C ILE A 21 6.33 -8.15 -4.71
N ARG A 22 7.19 -7.97 -3.70
CA ARG A 22 6.83 -8.23 -2.31
C ARG A 22 5.91 -7.13 -1.80
N PHE A 23 4.79 -7.50 -1.21
CA PHE A 23 3.86 -6.56 -0.59
C PHE A 23 3.25 -7.13 0.70
N LEU A 24 2.83 -6.21 1.56
CA LEU A 24 2.29 -6.49 2.88
C LEU A 24 0.89 -5.90 2.98
N ILE A 25 0.07 -6.52 3.81
CA ILE A 25 -1.29 -6.06 4.08
C ILE A 25 -1.33 -5.53 5.50
N ASP A 26 -1.58 -4.23 5.58
CA ASP A 26 -1.59 -3.50 6.83
C ASP A 26 -2.99 -3.52 7.45
N ALA A 27 -3.22 -4.49 8.33
CA ALA A 27 -4.56 -4.81 8.84
C ALA A 27 -4.88 -4.21 10.23
N LYS A 28 -3.95 -3.50 10.86
CA LYS A 28 -4.13 -2.94 12.21
C LYS A 28 -3.53 -1.55 12.38
N PRO A 29 -4.31 -0.44 12.42
CA PRO A 29 -5.76 -0.39 12.59
C PRO A 29 -6.52 -0.86 11.34
N ALA A 30 -7.86 -0.96 11.46
CA ALA A 30 -8.72 -1.48 10.40
C ALA A 30 -8.62 -0.71 9.07
N ILE A 31 -8.17 0.55 9.09
CA ILE A 31 -7.99 1.38 7.90
C ILE A 31 -6.56 1.94 7.87
N ALA A 32 -5.79 1.53 6.87
CA ALA A 32 -4.54 2.18 6.51
C ALA A 32 -4.85 3.36 5.57
N HIS A 33 -4.75 4.59 6.08
CA HIS A 33 -5.15 5.80 5.35
C HIS A 33 -3.97 6.66 4.85
N ASN A 34 -2.75 6.17 4.98
CA ASN A 34 -1.55 6.86 4.51
C ASN A 34 -1.40 6.69 2.99
N LYS A 35 -1.16 7.79 2.28
CA LYS A 35 -0.91 7.80 0.83
C LYS A 35 0.51 8.30 0.59
N VAL A 36 1.46 7.38 0.68
CA VAL A 36 2.88 7.71 0.77
C VAL A 36 3.67 6.81 -0.18
N ILE A 37 4.60 7.41 -0.91
CA ILE A 37 5.66 6.73 -1.63
C ILE A 37 6.99 7.27 -1.12
N ILE A 38 7.94 6.39 -0.84
CA ILE A 38 9.31 6.75 -0.44
C ILE A 38 10.24 6.21 -1.53
N VAL A 39 11.14 7.05 -2.04
CA VAL A 39 12.08 6.68 -3.12
C VAL A 39 13.51 6.95 -2.65
N ASP A 40 14.37 5.94 -2.84
CA ASP A 40 15.83 5.99 -2.61
C ASP A 40 16.27 6.60 -1.27
N ASP A 41 15.47 6.39 -0.22
CA ASP A 41 15.66 6.93 1.13
C ASP A 41 15.87 8.45 1.20
N ASN A 42 15.46 9.21 0.17
CA ASN A 42 15.72 10.64 0.05
C ASN A 42 14.50 11.48 -0.35
N MET A 43 13.47 10.84 -0.90
CA MET A 43 12.29 11.52 -1.42
C MET A 43 11.03 10.91 -0.83
N VAL A 44 10.09 11.77 -0.48
CA VAL A 44 8.73 11.40 -0.08
C VAL A 44 7.75 12.05 -1.03
N ILE A 45 6.85 11.24 -1.58
CA ILE A 45 5.67 11.69 -2.31
C ILE A 45 4.47 11.40 -1.42
N THR A 46 3.71 12.43 -1.07
CA THR A 46 2.59 12.33 -0.11
C THR A 46 1.55 13.41 -0.35
N GLY A 47 0.40 13.31 0.30
CA GLY A 47 -0.67 14.30 0.24
C GLY A 47 -2.03 13.70 0.54
N SER A 48 -3.09 14.34 0.02
CA SER A 48 -4.46 13.84 0.15
C SER A 48 -4.84 12.85 -0.96
N PHE A 49 -4.06 12.82 -2.04
CA PHE A 49 -4.32 12.04 -3.26
C PHE A 49 -4.35 10.52 -3.02
N ASN A 50 -5.53 9.92 -3.20
CA ASN A 50 -5.68 8.46 -3.29
C ASN A 50 -5.23 7.96 -4.67
N PHE A 51 -4.59 6.79 -4.78
CA PHE A 51 -4.21 6.19 -6.08
C PHE A 51 -5.42 5.61 -6.84
N THR A 52 -6.36 6.47 -7.20
CA THR A 52 -7.63 6.10 -7.84
C THR A 52 -7.95 7.03 -9.00
N TYR A 53 -8.75 6.56 -9.95
CA TYR A 53 -9.22 7.36 -11.08
C TYR A 53 -9.98 8.62 -10.64
N SER A 54 -10.81 8.52 -9.59
CA SER A 54 -11.56 9.65 -9.04
C SER A 54 -10.63 10.75 -8.53
N ALA A 55 -9.60 10.39 -7.77
CA ALA A 55 -8.62 11.35 -7.27
C ALA A 55 -7.89 12.07 -8.41
N GLN A 56 -7.60 11.36 -9.51
CA GLN A 56 -6.94 11.94 -10.68
C GLN A 56 -7.82 12.89 -11.50
N LYS A 57 -9.13 12.63 -11.58
CA LYS A 57 -10.00 13.28 -12.58
C LYS A 57 -11.13 14.13 -12.01
N ARG A 58 -11.50 13.93 -10.74
CA ARG A 58 -12.72 14.53 -10.16
C ARG A 58 -12.48 15.22 -8.84
N ASN A 59 -11.59 14.71 -8.01
CA ASN A 59 -11.33 15.30 -6.71
C ASN A 59 -10.31 16.44 -6.82
N ALA A 60 -10.48 17.48 -6.00
CA ALA A 60 -9.42 18.43 -5.72
C ALA A 60 -8.49 17.83 -4.65
N GLU A 61 -7.33 17.36 -5.06
CA GLU A 61 -6.36 16.66 -4.21
C GLU A 61 -4.99 17.32 -4.33
N ASN A 62 -4.19 17.23 -3.27
CA ASN A 62 -2.82 17.72 -3.26
C ASN A 62 -1.82 16.56 -3.32
N VAL A 63 -0.74 16.77 -4.07
CA VAL A 63 0.46 15.92 -4.07
C VAL A 63 1.67 16.80 -3.81
N LEU A 64 2.48 16.40 -2.83
CA LEU A 64 3.75 17.01 -2.50
C LEU A 64 4.85 16.03 -2.89
N ILE A 65 5.90 16.54 -3.55
CA ILE A 65 7.13 15.81 -3.81
C ILE A 65 8.24 16.52 -3.04
N ILE A 66 8.75 15.87 -2.00
CA ILE A 66 9.70 16.47 -1.06
C ILE A 66 11.00 15.68 -1.11
N LYS A 67 12.09 16.34 -1.54
CA LYS A 67 13.45 15.79 -1.53
C LYS A 67 14.17 16.21 -0.26
N ASP A 68 14.02 15.42 0.79
CA ASP A 68 14.68 15.63 2.08
C ASP A 68 14.96 14.29 2.75
N LYS A 69 16.24 13.97 2.92
CA LYS A 69 16.69 12.70 3.52
C LYS A 69 16.26 12.52 4.97
N LYS A 70 16.22 13.61 5.76
CA LYS A 70 15.80 13.55 7.17
C LYS A 70 14.31 13.24 7.25
N LEU A 71 13.50 13.92 6.43
CA LEU A 71 12.07 13.66 6.34
C LEU A 71 11.78 12.25 5.84
N ALA A 72 12.47 11.80 4.78
CA ALA A 72 12.36 10.43 4.29
C ALA A 72 12.66 9.41 5.39
N GLY A 73 13.69 9.63 6.19
CA GLY A 73 14.01 8.80 7.36
C GLY A 73 12.87 8.68 8.39
N LEU A 74 12.12 9.76 8.63
CA LEU A 74 10.94 9.72 9.51
C LEU A 74 9.80 8.87 8.92
N TYR A 75 9.55 8.97 7.62
CA TYR A 75 8.55 8.16 6.93
C TYR A 75 8.96 6.68 6.86
N ILE A 76 10.25 6.37 6.65
CA ILE A 76 10.78 4.99 6.70
C ILE A 76 10.60 4.41 8.10
N LYS A 77 10.87 5.18 9.16
CA LYS A 77 10.64 4.75 10.54
C LYS A 77 9.17 4.40 10.78
N ASN A 78 8.24 5.21 10.26
CA ASN A 78 6.82 4.91 10.31
C ASN A 78 6.49 3.63 9.53
N TYR A 79 6.96 3.50 8.29
CA TYR A 79 6.78 2.31 7.46
C TYR A 79 7.25 1.04 8.18
N ASN A 80 8.44 1.05 8.78
CA ASN A 80 8.98 -0.09 9.53
C ASN A 80 8.09 -0.47 10.73
N LYS A 81 7.55 0.52 11.45
CA LYS A 81 6.57 0.27 12.52
C LYS A 81 5.29 -0.37 11.99
N ARG A 82 4.78 0.08 10.84
CA ARG A 82 3.59 -0.48 10.18
C ARG A 82 3.84 -1.90 9.67
N GLN A 83 4.99 -2.13 9.06
CA GLN A 83 5.43 -3.45 8.61
C GLN A 83 5.39 -4.48 9.75
N GLY A 84 5.79 -4.10 10.97
CA GLY A 84 5.76 -4.99 12.14
C GLY A 84 4.37 -5.46 12.58
N VAL A 85 3.30 -4.80 12.14
CA VAL A 85 1.90 -5.20 12.40
C VAL A 85 1.15 -5.63 11.14
N SER A 86 1.86 -5.70 10.01
CA SER A 86 1.34 -6.15 8.72
C SER A 86 1.62 -7.64 8.52
N TYR A 87 0.93 -8.27 7.57
CA TYR A 87 1.20 -9.66 7.18
C TYR A 87 1.49 -9.78 5.68
N LEU A 88 2.27 -10.80 5.31
CA LEU A 88 2.53 -11.14 3.90
C LEU A 88 1.23 -11.49 3.18
N ALA A 89 1.08 -10.98 1.97
CA ALA A 89 -0.12 -11.22 1.16
C ALA A 89 -0.36 -12.69 0.79
N GLU A 90 0.64 -13.56 0.94
CA GLU A 90 0.48 -15.01 0.90
C GLU A 90 -0.56 -15.50 1.93
N ASN A 91 -0.65 -14.82 3.07
CA ASN A 91 -1.63 -15.09 4.12
C ASN A 91 -2.99 -14.41 3.88
N TYR A 92 -3.15 -13.60 2.82
CA TYR A 92 -4.41 -12.88 2.58
C TYR A 92 -5.62 -13.81 2.54
N CYS A 93 -5.55 -14.87 1.73
CA CYS A 93 -6.67 -15.81 1.60
C CYS A 93 -6.92 -16.65 2.86
N ARG A 94 -5.92 -16.79 3.73
CA ARG A 94 -6.09 -17.39 5.06
C ARG A 94 -6.95 -16.51 5.96
N TYR A 95 -6.79 -15.19 5.91
CA TYR A 95 -7.55 -14.25 6.74
C TYR A 95 -8.91 -13.87 6.14
N HIS A 96 -9.04 -13.86 4.81
CA HIS A 96 -10.24 -13.40 4.09
C HIS A 96 -11.06 -14.53 3.46
N HIS A 97 -10.72 -15.79 3.72
CA HIS A 97 -11.48 -16.96 3.27
C HIS A 97 -11.76 -17.02 1.76
N CYS A 98 -10.75 -16.73 0.93
CA CYS A 98 -10.88 -16.79 -0.53
C CYS A 98 -11.44 -18.15 -1.00
N GLY A 99 -12.44 -18.13 -1.89
CA GLY A 99 -12.95 -19.35 -2.53
C GLY A 99 -13.86 -20.23 -1.66
N LYS A 100 -14.21 -19.78 -0.45
CA LYS A 100 -15.44 -20.25 0.20
C LYS A 100 -16.67 -19.55 -0.40
#